data_AF-A0A6F9CQE4-F1
#
_entry.id   AF-A0A6F9CQE4-F1
#
_cell.length_a   1.000
_cell.length_b   1.000
_cell.length_c   1.000
_cell.angle_alpha   90.00
_cell.angle_beta   90.00
_cell.angle_gamma   90.00
#
_symmetry.space_group_name_H-M   'P 1'
#
loop_
_entity.id
_entity.type
_entity.pdbx_description
1 polymer ?
#
loop_
_entity_poly.entity_id
_entity_poly.type
_entity_poly.pdbx_seq_one_letter_code
_entity_poly.pdbx_strand_id
1 'polypeptide(L)'
;MFQKTSFTTLIVGVFVVYVLHTCWVMYGIVYTKPCENPKFENCLNPYLAGKPRLQLSIYTALRPNADGGHTLIHKEEDFDVESKFERIVNVSLPKKTRKNGTLYAMVFVHQAGMSPWQDPRQVHLVTQLITYMIPKPLEVSLISGEEAPKPEQQKRKTTTGGDSAVDRPVSHWRSRLTLNVVSEDFVFDRDFLPSDVHRYLKVFQNGKKMVYLPLLFVDELSNRVKDLMEINSTSIELPLTISYDTISLGKLRFWIHMQDAVYSLQQFGFTEKDADEIKGIFVDTNLYLLALTFFVAAFHLLFDFLAFKNDISFWKQKKSMVGMSSKAVLWRCFSTIVIFMYLFDEQTSLLVLIPAGIGSLIEVWKVKKAFKIQIIWKGVRPTFTFGKSDESERRTEEYDTLAMKYLSYLLYPLCIGGAVYALVFLRYKGWYSWIINSLVNGVYAFGFLFMLPQLFVNYKFKSVAHLPWKAFMYKAFNTFIDDIFAFIITMPTSHRLACFRDDVVFLVYLYQRWLYPVDKTRMNEYGLSYDEEEKPKGKVHED
;
A
#
# COMPACT_ATOMS: atom_id res chain seq x y z
N MET A 1 33.28 23.56 -14.26
CA MET A 1 31.90 23.48 -14.80
C MET A 1 30.88 22.83 -13.83
N PHE A 2 31.23 22.52 -12.57
CA PHE A 2 30.31 21.94 -11.58
C PHE A 2 30.17 22.80 -10.31
N GLN A 3 29.82 24.09 -10.46
CA GLN A 3 29.42 24.90 -9.31
C GLN A 3 27.93 25.19 -9.40
N LYS A 4 27.19 24.64 -8.42
CA LYS A 4 25.74 24.78 -8.17
C LYS A 4 24.80 23.84 -8.94
N THR A 5 25.04 22.53 -8.93
CA THR A 5 23.89 21.61 -9.00
C THR A 5 23.10 21.78 -7.70
N SER A 6 21.88 22.33 -7.79
CA SER A 6 20.99 22.44 -6.63
C SER A 6 20.71 21.03 -6.10
N PHE A 7 20.65 20.84 -4.78
CA PHE A 7 20.29 19.56 -4.14
C PHE A 7 19.01 18.94 -4.74
N THR A 8 18.10 19.77 -5.25
CA THR A 8 16.92 19.34 -6.03
C THR A 8 17.27 18.64 -7.32
N THR A 9 18.22 19.16 -8.10
CA THR A 9 18.64 18.57 -9.38
C THR A 9 19.25 17.18 -9.15
N LEU A 10 20.00 17.01 -8.05
CA LEU A 10 20.53 15.71 -7.65
C LEU A 10 19.41 14.72 -7.34
N ILE A 11 18.44 15.10 -6.50
CA ILE A 11 17.34 14.20 -6.11
C ILE A 11 16.44 13.86 -7.30
N VAL A 12 16.10 14.83 -8.15
CA VAL A 12 15.34 14.57 -9.37
C VAL A 12 16.13 13.67 -10.30
N GLY A 13 17.45 13.85 -10.42
CA GLY A 13 18.32 12.95 -11.19
C GLY A 13 18.31 11.52 -10.65
N VAL A 14 18.47 11.35 -9.34
CA VAL A 14 18.40 10.04 -8.67
C VAL A 14 17.03 9.39 -8.87
N PHE A 15 15.95 10.17 -8.78
CA PHE A 15 14.59 9.70 -9.04
C PHE A 15 14.43 9.16 -10.46
N VAL A 16 14.87 9.91 -11.48
CA VAL A 16 14.79 9.47 -12.88
C VAL A 16 15.61 8.20 -13.10
N VAL A 17 16.82 8.12 -12.56
CA VAL A 17 17.65 6.92 -12.64
C VAL A 17 16.97 5.72 -11.98
N TYR A 18 16.35 5.92 -10.81
CA TYR A 18 15.61 4.88 -10.10
C TYR A 18 14.39 4.39 -10.90
N VAL A 19 13.61 5.29 -11.49
CA VAL A 19 12.45 4.92 -12.32
C VAL A 19 12.91 4.15 -13.56
N LEU A 20 13.94 4.63 -14.26
CA LEU A 20 14.49 3.93 -15.43
C LEU A 20 15.06 2.55 -15.06
N HIS A 21 15.79 2.45 -13.96
CA HIS A 21 16.28 1.18 -13.44
C HIS A 21 15.14 0.23 -13.10
N THR A 22 14.07 0.72 -12.47
CA THR A 22 12.91 -0.11 -12.13
C THR A 22 12.18 -0.59 -13.39
N CYS A 23 11.99 0.27 -14.38
CA CYS A 23 11.44 -0.12 -15.68
C CYS A 23 12.32 -1.17 -16.38
N TRP A 24 13.64 -1.02 -16.33
CA TRP A 24 14.59 -1.97 -16.89
C TRP A 24 14.53 -3.34 -16.18
N VAL A 25 14.50 -3.35 -14.86
CA VAL A 25 14.35 -4.59 -14.06
C VAL A 25 13.02 -5.27 -14.37
N MET A 26 11.91 -4.52 -14.38
CA MET A 26 10.59 -5.05 -14.72
C MET A 26 10.56 -5.64 -16.13
N TYR A 27 11.18 -4.96 -17.10
CA TYR A 27 11.33 -5.48 -18.45
C TYR A 27 12.14 -6.79 -18.45
N GLY A 28 13.27 -6.87 -17.74
CA GLY A 28 14.10 -8.08 -17.67
C GLY A 28 13.43 -9.28 -16.97
N ILE A 29 12.47 -9.03 -16.07
CA ILE A 29 11.66 -10.08 -15.42
C ILE A 29 10.66 -10.68 -16.42
N VAL A 30 9.99 -9.84 -17.20
CA VAL A 30 8.93 -10.30 -18.12
C VAL A 30 9.52 -10.79 -19.44
N TYR A 31 10.57 -10.16 -19.95
CA TYR A 31 11.19 -10.49 -21.22
C TYR A 31 12.37 -11.45 -21.04
N THR A 32 12.29 -12.61 -21.69
CA THR A 32 13.39 -13.56 -21.85
C THR A 32 13.86 -13.56 -23.29
N LYS A 33 15.17 -13.36 -23.51
CA LYS A 33 15.76 -13.47 -24.85
C LYS A 33 15.70 -14.94 -25.31
N PRO A 34 15.08 -15.24 -26.46
CA PRO A 34 15.07 -16.60 -27.02
C PRO A 34 16.46 -16.99 -27.57
N CYS A 35 16.72 -18.29 -27.70
CA CYS A 35 17.94 -18.80 -28.33
C CYS A 35 18.02 -18.32 -29.79
N GLU A 36 19.11 -17.64 -30.18
CA GLU A 36 19.24 -17.00 -31.50
C GLU A 36 19.23 -18.01 -32.67
N ASN A 37 19.71 -19.24 -32.44
CA ASN A 37 19.73 -20.29 -33.45
C ASN A 37 19.36 -21.66 -32.84
N PRO A 38 18.12 -22.16 -33.03
CA PRO A 38 17.62 -23.40 -32.41
C PRO A 38 18.32 -24.69 -32.88
N LYS A 39 19.30 -24.59 -33.79
CA LYS A 39 20.12 -25.70 -34.30
C LYS A 39 21.44 -25.89 -33.55
N PHE A 40 21.84 -24.96 -32.67
CA PHE A 40 23.01 -25.16 -31.82
C PHE A 40 22.73 -26.16 -30.70
N GLU A 41 23.73 -26.95 -30.35
CA GLU A 41 23.66 -27.96 -29.28
C GLU A 41 23.40 -27.36 -27.89
N ASN A 42 23.59 -26.04 -27.73
CA ASN A 42 23.37 -25.31 -26.47
C ASN A 42 21.92 -24.83 -26.27
N CYS A 43 21.00 -25.01 -27.23
CA CYS A 43 19.60 -24.62 -27.05
C CYS A 43 18.76 -25.75 -26.42
N LEU A 44 17.91 -25.42 -25.45
CA LEU A 44 16.96 -26.33 -24.80
C LEU A 44 15.58 -26.19 -25.44
N ASN A 45 15.06 -27.31 -25.96
CA ASN A 45 13.76 -27.33 -26.63
C ASN A 45 12.64 -27.79 -25.68
N PRO A 46 11.40 -27.32 -25.84
CA PRO A 46 10.28 -27.78 -25.03
C PRO A 46 9.93 -29.24 -25.34
N TYR A 47 9.68 -30.04 -24.30
CA TYR A 47 9.11 -31.38 -24.45
C TYR A 47 7.67 -31.32 -25.00
N LEU A 48 6.91 -30.26 -24.66
CA LEU A 48 5.53 -30.05 -25.09
C LEU A 48 5.37 -29.82 -26.59
N ALA A 49 6.39 -29.32 -27.28
CA ALA A 49 6.38 -29.14 -28.74
C ALA A 49 6.12 -30.46 -29.49
N GLY A 50 6.43 -31.61 -28.88
CA GLY A 50 6.16 -32.94 -29.42
C GLY A 50 4.71 -33.44 -29.21
N LYS A 51 3.83 -32.65 -28.59
CA LYS A 51 2.47 -33.01 -28.16
C LYS A 51 2.36 -34.42 -27.54
N PRO A 52 3.14 -34.70 -26.48
CA PRO A 52 3.10 -36.00 -25.80
C PRO A 52 1.76 -36.22 -25.10
N ARG A 53 1.33 -37.48 -24.99
CA ARG A 53 0.17 -37.84 -24.16
C ARG A 53 0.56 -37.83 -22.68
N LEU A 54 0.04 -36.85 -21.95
CA LEU A 54 0.33 -36.62 -20.53
C LEU A 54 -0.85 -36.99 -19.64
N GLN A 55 -0.55 -37.27 -18.37
CA GLN A 55 -1.50 -37.51 -17.30
C GLN A 55 -1.17 -36.63 -16.10
N LEU A 56 -2.20 -36.06 -15.48
CA LEU A 56 -2.10 -35.27 -14.25
C LEU A 56 -2.64 -36.10 -13.09
N SER A 57 -1.82 -36.33 -12.07
CA SER A 57 -2.22 -37.07 -10.87
C SER A 57 -1.91 -36.25 -9.62
N ILE A 58 -2.90 -36.12 -8.73
CA ILE A 58 -2.79 -35.35 -7.48
C ILE A 58 -3.02 -36.28 -6.30
N TYR A 59 -2.03 -36.32 -5.40
CA TYR A 59 -2.06 -37.11 -4.17
C TYR A 59 -1.97 -36.21 -2.95
N THR A 60 -2.57 -36.62 -1.85
CA THR A 60 -2.26 -36.04 -0.52
C THR A 60 -1.36 -36.93 0.29
N ALA A 61 -0.48 -36.30 1.06
CA ALA A 61 0.44 -36.95 1.97
C ALA A 61 0.60 -36.16 3.27
N LEU A 62 0.92 -36.87 4.36
CA LEU A 62 1.25 -36.25 5.66
C LEU A 62 2.70 -35.79 5.74
N ARG A 63 3.54 -36.22 4.79
CA ARG A 63 4.94 -35.84 4.69
C ARG A 63 5.18 -35.26 3.29
N PRO A 64 6.14 -34.34 3.14
CA PRO A 64 6.49 -33.81 1.83
C PRO A 64 7.28 -34.82 0.97
N ASN A 65 7.79 -35.90 1.58
CA ASN A 65 8.58 -36.92 0.88
C ASN A 65 7.67 -37.95 0.19
N ALA A 66 8.13 -38.48 -0.93
CA ALA A 66 7.44 -39.53 -1.69
C ALA A 66 7.34 -40.90 -0.95
N ASP A 67 7.76 -40.98 0.32
CA ASP A 67 7.77 -42.20 1.10
C ASP A 67 6.44 -42.42 1.84
N GLY A 68 5.55 -43.18 1.19
CA GLY A 68 4.39 -43.85 1.80
C GLY A 68 3.25 -42.96 2.31
N GLY A 69 2.03 -43.52 2.30
CA GLY A 69 0.83 -42.84 2.82
C GLY A 69 0.19 -41.84 1.86
N HIS A 70 0.39 -42.01 0.55
CA HIS A 70 -0.23 -41.19 -0.50
C HIS A 70 -1.66 -41.62 -0.75
N THR A 71 -2.58 -40.67 -0.73
CA THR A 71 -3.99 -40.90 -1.08
C THR A 71 -4.27 -40.16 -2.38
N LEU A 72 -4.68 -40.86 -3.43
CA LEU A 72 -5.06 -40.24 -4.70
C LEU A 72 -6.36 -39.44 -4.50
N ILE A 73 -6.35 -38.17 -4.90
CA ILE A 73 -7.53 -37.29 -4.83
C ILE A 73 -8.12 -37.09 -6.21
N HIS A 74 -7.28 -36.82 -7.19
CA HIS A 74 -7.72 -36.50 -8.54
C HIS A 74 -6.72 -37.03 -9.56
N LYS A 75 -7.26 -37.58 -10.66
CA LYS A 75 -6.49 -38.09 -11.79
C LYS A 75 -7.22 -37.68 -13.07
N GLU A 76 -6.50 -37.01 -13.96
CA GLU A 76 -6.95 -36.66 -15.30
C GLU A 76 -6.21 -37.55 -16.30
N GLU A 77 -6.94 -38.40 -17.02
CA GLU A 77 -6.35 -39.48 -17.84
C GLU A 77 -5.88 -39.02 -19.22
N ASP A 78 -6.57 -38.04 -19.81
CA ASP A 78 -6.21 -37.38 -21.06
C ASP A 78 -5.99 -35.89 -20.77
N PHE A 79 -4.86 -35.57 -20.16
CA PHE A 79 -4.52 -34.21 -19.80
C PHE A 79 -4.04 -33.43 -21.03
N ASP A 80 -4.94 -32.61 -21.57
CA ASP A 80 -4.59 -31.62 -22.59
C ASP A 80 -4.12 -30.32 -21.92
N VAL A 81 -2.86 -29.96 -22.18
CA VAL A 81 -2.18 -28.82 -21.57
C VAL A 81 -2.88 -27.51 -21.92
N GLU A 82 -3.46 -27.37 -23.11
CA GLU A 82 -4.12 -26.12 -23.54
C GLU A 82 -5.53 -25.97 -22.94
N SER A 83 -6.12 -27.06 -22.44
CA SER A 83 -7.50 -27.07 -21.94
C SER A 83 -7.59 -26.65 -20.47
N LYS A 84 -8.27 -25.53 -20.19
CA LYS A 84 -8.56 -25.11 -18.82
C LYS A 84 -9.66 -25.97 -18.19
N PHE A 85 -9.53 -26.29 -16.91
CA PHE A 85 -10.58 -26.97 -16.18
C PHE A 85 -10.63 -26.58 -14.70
N GLU A 86 -11.80 -26.76 -14.11
CA GLU A 86 -12.03 -26.60 -12.68
C GLU A 86 -12.82 -27.81 -12.17
N ARG A 87 -12.37 -28.39 -11.05
CA ARG A 87 -12.96 -29.58 -10.41
C ARG A 87 -13.01 -29.40 -8.91
N ILE A 88 -14.15 -29.74 -8.31
CA ILE A 88 -14.30 -29.74 -6.85
C ILE A 88 -14.21 -31.17 -6.37
N VAL A 89 -13.31 -31.45 -5.44
CA VAL A 89 -13.10 -32.79 -4.87
C VAL A 89 -13.14 -32.71 -3.35
N ASN A 90 -13.85 -33.63 -2.72
CA ASN A 90 -13.87 -33.73 -1.26
C ASN A 90 -12.65 -34.51 -0.77
N VAL A 91 -11.81 -33.86 0.02
CA VAL A 91 -10.57 -34.44 0.56
C VAL A 91 -10.81 -34.89 1.99
N SER A 92 -10.54 -36.18 2.25
CA SER A 92 -10.62 -36.73 3.60
C SER A 92 -9.42 -36.28 4.45
N LEU A 93 -9.69 -35.75 5.65
CA LEU A 93 -8.67 -35.25 6.56
C LEU A 93 -8.20 -36.32 7.55
N PRO A 94 -6.91 -36.71 7.52
CA PRO A 94 -6.35 -37.63 8.49
C PRO A 94 -6.49 -37.12 9.94
N LYS A 95 -6.58 -38.04 10.90
CA LYS A 95 -6.65 -37.68 12.34
C LYS A 95 -5.49 -36.81 12.80
N LYS A 96 -4.30 -36.96 12.19
CA LYS A 96 -3.13 -36.13 12.48
C LYS A 96 -3.33 -34.69 12.03
N THR A 97 -3.88 -34.46 10.83
CA THR A 97 -4.18 -33.13 10.30
C THR A 97 -5.21 -32.40 11.17
N ARG A 98 -6.27 -33.10 11.61
CA ARG A 98 -7.27 -32.57 12.55
C ARG A 98 -6.72 -32.21 13.94
N LYS A 99 -5.53 -32.68 14.28
CA LYS A 99 -4.80 -32.37 15.53
C LYS A 99 -3.61 -31.46 15.23
N ASN A 100 -3.82 -30.40 14.43
CA ASN A 100 -2.80 -29.43 14.02
C ASN A 100 -1.60 -30.07 13.28
N GLY A 101 -1.86 -31.05 12.42
CA GLY A 101 -0.87 -31.58 11.51
C GLY A 101 -0.95 -30.89 10.15
N THR A 102 0.17 -30.77 9.44
CA THR A 102 0.19 -30.31 8.05
C THR A 102 -0.23 -31.41 7.09
N LEU A 103 -0.93 -31.04 6.02
CA LEU A 103 -1.27 -31.91 4.90
C LEU A 103 -0.66 -31.31 3.64
N TYR A 104 -0.01 -32.14 2.85
CA TYR A 104 0.65 -31.75 1.60
C TYR A 104 -0.11 -32.31 0.41
N ALA A 105 -0.19 -31.53 -0.67
CA ALA A 105 -0.62 -32.00 -1.99
C ALA A 105 0.61 -32.20 -2.88
N MET A 106 0.73 -33.39 -3.47
CA MET A 106 1.73 -33.75 -4.45
C MET A 106 1.07 -33.81 -5.82
N VAL A 107 1.54 -32.95 -6.73
CA VAL A 107 1.02 -32.84 -8.09
C VAL A 107 2.05 -33.42 -9.03
N PHE A 108 1.64 -34.40 -9.84
CA PHE A 108 2.49 -35.09 -10.80
C PHE A 108 1.97 -34.88 -12.22
N VAL A 109 2.86 -34.49 -13.12
CA VAL A 109 2.65 -34.55 -14.58
C VAL A 109 3.60 -35.61 -15.12
N HIS A 110 3.06 -36.66 -15.72
CA HIS A 110 3.81 -37.82 -16.21
C HIS A 110 3.24 -38.34 -17.53
N GLN A 111 3.96 -39.25 -18.19
CA GLN A 111 3.48 -39.87 -19.42
C GLN A 111 2.25 -40.76 -19.14
N ALA A 112 1.28 -40.71 -20.06
CA ALA A 112 0.08 -41.53 -19.99
C ALA A 112 0.40 -43.03 -19.98
N GLY A 113 -0.27 -43.77 -19.09
CA GLY A 113 -0.16 -45.24 -18.99
C GLY A 113 0.98 -45.77 -18.11
N MET A 114 1.81 -44.91 -17.53
CA MET A 114 2.77 -45.27 -16.48
C MET A 114 2.38 -44.64 -15.15
N SER A 115 2.73 -45.30 -14.03
CA SER A 115 2.55 -44.68 -12.71
C SER A 115 3.56 -43.54 -12.52
N PRO A 116 3.21 -42.46 -11.78
CA PRO A 116 4.13 -41.34 -11.57
C PRO A 116 5.50 -41.79 -11.06
N TRP A 117 5.53 -42.68 -10.06
CA TRP A 117 6.76 -43.17 -9.43
C TRP A 117 7.69 -43.97 -10.35
N GLN A 118 7.19 -44.49 -11.47
CA GLN A 118 7.99 -45.28 -12.42
C GLN A 118 8.47 -44.45 -13.62
N ASP A 119 7.88 -43.27 -13.85
CA ASP A 119 8.24 -42.45 -15.01
C ASP A 119 9.50 -41.60 -14.71
N PRO A 120 10.63 -41.81 -15.42
CA PRO A 120 11.80 -40.96 -15.27
C PRO A 120 11.58 -39.52 -15.78
N ARG A 121 10.51 -39.28 -16.57
CA ARG A 121 10.14 -37.97 -17.14
C ARG A 121 9.05 -37.26 -16.35
N GLN A 122 8.79 -37.68 -15.11
CA GLN A 122 7.80 -37.02 -14.26
C GLN A 122 8.28 -35.64 -13.76
N VAL A 123 7.36 -34.68 -13.78
CA VAL A 123 7.48 -33.41 -13.06
C VAL A 123 6.59 -33.52 -11.83
N HIS A 124 7.14 -33.19 -10.66
CA HIS A 124 6.39 -33.22 -9.42
C HIS A 124 6.60 -31.93 -8.64
N LEU A 125 5.54 -31.46 -8.00
CA LEU A 125 5.56 -30.36 -7.04
C LEU A 125 4.83 -30.76 -5.77
N VAL A 126 5.28 -30.20 -4.65
CA VAL A 126 4.68 -30.41 -3.34
C VAL A 126 4.28 -29.04 -2.77
N THR A 127 3.01 -28.90 -2.41
CA THR A 127 2.47 -27.68 -1.77
C THR A 127 1.73 -28.02 -0.47
N GLN A 128 1.61 -27.04 0.41
CA GLN A 128 0.90 -27.19 1.70
C GLN A 128 -0.56 -26.80 1.52
N LEU A 129 -1.48 -27.68 1.97
CA LEU A 129 -2.92 -27.41 2.01
C LEU A 129 -3.37 -26.76 3.33
N ILE A 130 -2.51 -26.79 4.36
CA ILE A 130 -2.79 -26.24 5.69
C ILE A 130 -1.93 -25.02 5.94
N THR A 131 -2.52 -23.98 6.51
CA THR A 131 -1.81 -22.80 7.03
C THR A 131 -2.25 -22.49 8.46
N TYR A 132 -1.47 -21.69 9.19
CA TYR A 132 -1.71 -21.37 10.60
C TYR A 132 -1.82 -19.86 10.76
N MET A 133 -2.88 -19.40 11.42
CA MET A 133 -3.13 -17.97 11.63
C MET A 133 -3.61 -17.67 13.04
N ILE A 134 -3.24 -16.50 13.55
CA ILE A 134 -3.76 -15.94 14.80
C ILE A 134 -5.09 -15.24 14.47
N PRO A 135 -6.19 -15.53 15.19
CA PRO A 135 -7.47 -14.89 14.96
C PRO A 135 -7.41 -13.37 15.21
N LYS A 136 -8.09 -12.58 14.37
CA LYS A 136 -8.17 -11.12 14.55
C LYS A 136 -8.94 -10.76 15.83
N PRO A 137 -8.53 -9.70 16.56
CA PRO A 137 -9.35 -9.15 17.64
C PRO A 137 -10.68 -8.64 17.08
N LEU A 138 -11.79 -8.94 17.79
CA LEU A 138 -13.14 -8.57 17.38
C LEU A 138 -13.38 -7.07 17.60
N GLU A 139 -14.06 -6.41 16.65
CA GLU A 139 -14.55 -5.04 16.82
C GLU A 139 -15.87 -5.06 17.60
N VAL A 140 -15.97 -4.23 18.64
CA VAL A 140 -17.09 -4.25 19.61
C VAL A 140 -17.76 -2.88 19.63
N SER A 141 -19.08 -2.84 19.82
CA SER A 141 -19.75 -1.57 20.17
C SER A 141 -19.35 -1.16 21.60
N LEU A 142 -18.80 0.04 21.77
CA LEU A 142 -18.31 0.51 23.08
C LEU A 142 -19.41 0.72 24.12
N ILE A 143 -20.66 0.96 23.70
CA ILE A 143 -21.81 1.17 24.60
C ILE A 143 -22.60 -0.12 24.80
N SER A 144 -22.94 -0.84 23.72
CA SER A 144 -23.81 -2.01 23.83
C SER A 144 -23.05 -3.30 24.14
N GLY A 145 -21.72 -3.33 23.98
CA GLY A 145 -20.90 -4.53 24.14
C GLY A 145 -21.18 -5.63 23.11
N GLU A 146 -22.06 -5.37 22.13
CA GLU A 146 -22.43 -6.35 21.11
C GLU A 146 -21.29 -6.56 20.11
N GLU A 147 -20.84 -7.81 20.02
CA GLU A 147 -19.91 -8.31 19.02
C GLU A 147 -20.57 -8.37 17.63
N ALA A 148 -19.79 -8.16 16.57
CA ALA A 148 -20.30 -8.22 15.19
C ALA A 148 -20.88 -9.61 14.85
N PRO A 149 -22.02 -9.71 14.15
CA PRO A 149 -22.55 -10.98 13.68
C PRO A 149 -21.67 -11.54 12.55
N LYS A 150 -21.07 -12.71 12.77
CA LYS A 150 -20.47 -13.55 11.71
C LYS A 150 -21.48 -14.59 11.19
N PRO A 151 -21.29 -15.14 9.98
CA PRO A 151 -22.06 -16.29 9.47
C PRO A 151 -22.12 -17.43 10.50
N GLU A 152 -23.26 -18.13 10.54
CA GLU A 152 -23.76 -18.96 11.66
C GLU A 152 -22.83 -20.05 12.22
N GLN A 153 -21.69 -20.35 11.59
CA GLN A 153 -20.78 -21.42 12.01
C GLN A 153 -19.91 -21.09 13.24
N GLN A 154 -19.74 -19.81 13.61
CA GLN A 154 -18.91 -19.42 14.78
C GLN A 154 -19.69 -19.22 16.09
N LYS A 155 -21.02 -19.39 16.12
CA LYS A 155 -21.85 -19.04 17.29
C LYS A 155 -21.75 -19.96 18.51
N ARG A 156 -21.11 -21.14 18.46
CA ARG A 156 -21.39 -22.19 19.47
C ARG A 156 -20.44 -22.37 20.65
N LYS A 157 -19.26 -21.74 20.75
CA LYS A 157 -18.36 -21.98 21.92
C LYS A 157 -17.43 -20.81 22.32
N THR A 158 -17.97 -19.64 22.60
CA THR A 158 -17.27 -18.60 23.40
C THR A 158 -18.10 -18.21 24.61
N THR A 159 -18.36 -19.18 25.48
CA THR A 159 -18.63 -18.91 26.88
C THR A 159 -17.76 -19.86 27.70
N THR A 160 -17.00 -19.26 28.64
CA THR A 160 -16.08 -19.82 29.64
C THR A 160 -14.59 -19.96 29.25
N GLY A 161 -13.77 -19.02 29.75
CA GLY A 161 -12.38 -19.28 30.15
C GLY A 161 -11.28 -18.33 29.59
N GLY A 162 -10.94 -17.30 30.38
CA GLY A 162 -9.64 -16.62 30.56
C GLY A 162 -8.63 -16.47 29.41
N ASP A 163 -8.31 -15.21 29.05
CA ASP A 163 -7.02 -14.55 28.72
C ASP A 163 -5.82 -15.35 28.15
N SER A 164 -6.01 -16.50 27.50
CA SER A 164 -4.90 -17.27 26.91
C SER A 164 -5.26 -18.03 25.62
N ALA A 165 -6.49 -17.86 25.12
CA ALA A 165 -6.98 -18.52 23.92
C ALA A 165 -6.81 -17.69 22.63
N VAL A 166 -6.61 -16.38 22.75
CA VAL A 166 -6.59 -15.46 21.59
C VAL A 166 -5.26 -15.49 20.83
N ASP A 167 -4.15 -15.87 21.49
CA ASP A 167 -2.80 -15.87 20.88
C ASP A 167 -2.36 -17.22 20.29
N ARG A 168 -3.23 -18.24 20.27
CA ARG A 168 -2.85 -19.56 19.75
C ARG A 168 -3.15 -19.66 18.25
N PRO A 169 -2.16 -20.02 17.40
CA PRO A 169 -2.40 -20.20 15.98
C PRO A 169 -3.39 -21.36 15.74
N VAL A 170 -4.43 -21.09 14.97
CA VAL A 170 -5.45 -22.07 14.56
C VAL A 170 -5.13 -22.57 13.15
N SER A 171 -5.37 -23.86 12.90
CA SER A 171 -5.17 -24.47 11.58
C SER A 171 -6.30 -24.11 10.62
N HIS A 172 -5.93 -23.69 9.43
CA HIS A 172 -6.82 -23.27 8.36
C HIS A 172 -6.57 -24.10 7.10
N TRP A 173 -7.64 -24.43 6.41
CA TRP A 173 -7.69 -25.17 5.15
C TRP A 173 -7.64 -24.22 3.97
N ARG A 174 -6.72 -24.48 3.03
CA ARG A 174 -6.72 -23.85 1.71
C ARG A 174 -7.71 -24.57 0.80
N SER A 175 -8.82 -23.90 0.53
CA SER A 175 -9.95 -24.42 -0.24
C SER A 175 -9.68 -24.50 -1.75
N ARG A 176 -8.63 -23.86 -2.25
CA ARG A 176 -8.30 -23.78 -3.68
C ARG A 176 -6.85 -24.20 -3.96
N LEU A 177 -6.68 -25.02 -5.00
CA LEU A 177 -5.39 -25.42 -5.55
C LEU A 177 -5.33 -25.02 -7.02
N THR A 178 -4.60 -23.94 -7.32
CA THR A 178 -4.44 -23.43 -8.68
C THR A 178 -3.12 -23.93 -9.27
N LEU A 179 -3.20 -24.66 -10.37
CA LEU A 179 -2.09 -25.26 -11.09
C LEU A 179 -1.91 -24.56 -12.43
N ASN A 180 -0.67 -24.22 -12.76
CA ASN A 180 -0.33 -23.61 -14.03
C ASN A 180 0.78 -24.39 -14.73
N VAL A 181 0.66 -24.56 -16.04
CA VAL A 181 1.73 -25.10 -16.89
C VAL A 181 2.07 -24.10 -17.99
N VAL A 182 3.36 -23.94 -18.27
CA VAL A 182 3.81 -23.13 -19.41
C VAL A 182 3.52 -23.88 -20.71
N SER A 183 2.63 -23.34 -21.53
CA SER A 183 2.26 -23.92 -22.84
C SER A 183 3.05 -23.35 -24.01
N GLU A 184 3.78 -22.25 -23.82
CA GLU A 184 4.57 -21.61 -24.86
C GLU A 184 5.77 -22.47 -25.26
N ASP A 185 5.97 -22.65 -26.58
CA ASP A 185 7.13 -23.35 -27.14
C ASP A 185 8.39 -22.46 -27.11
N PHE A 186 8.83 -22.07 -25.91
CA PHE A 186 10.01 -21.22 -25.73
C PHE A 186 11.30 -22.04 -25.80
N VAL A 187 12.28 -21.56 -26.55
CA VAL A 187 13.61 -22.21 -26.65
C VAL A 187 14.60 -21.44 -25.78
N PHE A 188 15.05 -22.08 -24.69
CA PHE A 188 16.03 -21.48 -23.78
C PHE A 188 17.46 -21.63 -24.31
N ASP A 189 18.28 -20.64 -24.05
CA ASP A 189 19.74 -20.74 -24.18
C ASP A 189 20.33 -21.26 -22.87
N ARG A 190 21.10 -22.35 -22.91
CA ARG A 190 21.68 -22.98 -21.72
C ARG A 190 22.65 -22.05 -20.98
N ASP A 191 23.37 -21.19 -21.70
CA ASP A 191 24.40 -20.33 -21.11
C ASP A 191 23.78 -19.08 -20.45
N PHE A 192 22.57 -18.70 -20.86
CA PHE A 192 21.82 -17.54 -20.36
C PHE A 192 20.51 -17.94 -19.66
N LEU A 193 20.48 -19.11 -19.00
CA LEU A 193 19.31 -19.56 -18.25
C LEU A 193 19.03 -18.64 -17.05
N PRO A 194 17.82 -18.06 -16.94
CA PRO A 194 17.42 -17.31 -15.76
C PRO A 194 17.42 -18.20 -14.50
N SER A 195 18.02 -17.72 -13.41
CA SER A 195 18.15 -18.47 -12.16
C SER A 195 16.80 -18.78 -11.50
N ASP A 196 15.80 -17.92 -11.72
CA ASP A 196 14.42 -18.07 -11.27
C ASP A 196 13.74 -19.32 -11.87
N VAL A 197 13.92 -19.54 -13.17
CA VAL A 197 13.32 -20.69 -13.87
C VAL A 197 14.09 -21.98 -13.58
N HIS A 198 15.38 -21.89 -13.27
CA HIS A 198 16.26 -23.05 -13.06
C HIS A 198 15.72 -24.04 -12.00
N ARG A 199 15.04 -23.54 -10.94
CA ARG A 199 14.44 -24.39 -9.89
C ARG A 199 13.29 -25.26 -10.39
N TYR A 200 12.58 -24.82 -11.42
CA TYR A 200 11.42 -25.53 -11.99
C TYR A 200 11.78 -26.32 -13.25
N LEU A 201 12.94 -26.03 -13.85
CA LEU A 201 13.41 -26.65 -15.07
C LEU A 201 14.03 -28.02 -14.79
N LYS A 202 13.40 -29.08 -15.31
CA LYS A 202 14.03 -30.40 -15.40
C LYS A 202 14.42 -30.68 -16.85
N VAL A 203 15.71 -30.89 -17.07
CA VAL A 203 16.24 -31.17 -18.41
C VAL A 203 16.45 -32.67 -18.57
N PHE A 204 16.09 -33.19 -19.75
CA PHE A 204 16.26 -34.58 -20.14
C PHE A 204 16.92 -34.65 -21.52
N GLN A 205 17.80 -35.64 -21.72
CA GLN A 205 18.43 -35.90 -23.02
C GLN A 205 17.53 -36.81 -23.85
N ASN A 206 16.97 -36.28 -24.95
CA ASN A 206 16.20 -37.07 -25.91
C ASN A 206 17.02 -37.26 -27.20
N GLY A 207 17.90 -38.27 -27.21
CA GLY A 207 18.84 -38.51 -28.30
C GLY A 207 19.92 -37.42 -28.38
N LYS A 208 20.02 -36.73 -29.53
CA LYS A 208 20.99 -35.64 -29.75
C LYS A 208 20.51 -34.25 -29.30
N LYS A 209 19.24 -34.12 -28.89
CA LYS A 209 18.65 -32.83 -28.47
C LYS A 209 18.38 -32.84 -26.97
N MET A 210 18.74 -31.75 -26.30
CA MET A 210 18.34 -31.49 -24.93
C MET A 210 16.92 -30.92 -24.92
N VAL A 211 16.05 -31.52 -24.13
CA VAL A 211 14.67 -31.07 -23.95
C VAL A 211 14.37 -30.77 -22.49
N TYR A 212 13.55 -29.76 -22.22
CA TYR A 212 13.06 -29.50 -20.87
C TYR A 212 11.63 -30.01 -20.70
N LEU A 213 11.36 -30.61 -19.54
CA LEU A 213 10.04 -31.09 -19.15
C LEU A 213 9.09 -29.93 -18.87
N PRO A 214 7.75 -30.15 -18.90
CA PRO A 214 6.77 -29.09 -18.68
C PRO A 214 7.02 -28.33 -17.38
N LEU A 215 7.06 -27.00 -17.46
CA LEU A 215 7.20 -26.13 -16.30
C LEU A 215 5.86 -26.06 -15.57
N LEU A 216 5.69 -26.95 -14.58
CA LEU A 216 4.57 -26.92 -13.66
C LEU A 216 4.83 -25.88 -12.57
N PHE A 217 3.79 -25.14 -12.19
CA PHE A 217 3.82 -24.14 -11.12
C PHE A 217 2.52 -24.20 -10.31
N VAL A 218 2.62 -24.14 -8.98
CA VAL A 218 1.45 -24.00 -8.10
C VAL A 218 1.33 -22.54 -7.71
N ASP A 219 0.20 -21.92 -8.03
CA ASP A 219 -0.06 -20.54 -7.63
C ASP A 219 -0.54 -20.51 -6.18
N GLU A 220 0.42 -20.33 -5.27
CA GLU A 220 0.15 -20.13 -3.84
C GLU A 220 -0.31 -18.71 -3.51
N LEU A 221 -0.15 -17.75 -4.43
CA LEU A 221 -0.44 -16.34 -4.19
C LEU A 221 -1.93 -16.02 -4.41
N SER A 222 -2.59 -16.78 -5.28
CA SER A 222 -4.05 -16.81 -5.41
C SER A 222 -4.78 -17.25 -4.13
N ASN A 223 -4.10 -17.92 -3.19
CA ASN A 223 -4.71 -18.32 -1.92
C ASN A 223 -4.76 -17.14 -0.95
N ARG A 224 -5.96 -16.57 -0.81
CA ARG A 224 -6.22 -15.41 0.05
C ARG A 224 -6.67 -15.82 1.44
N VAL A 225 -6.35 -15.00 2.43
CA VAL A 225 -6.77 -15.20 3.84
C VAL A 225 -8.29 -15.25 3.97
N LYS A 226 -9.03 -14.50 3.14
CA LYS A 226 -10.50 -14.48 3.11
C LYS A 226 -11.13 -15.83 2.71
N ASP A 227 -10.40 -16.67 1.98
CA ASP A 227 -10.90 -17.93 1.41
C ASP A 227 -10.50 -19.16 2.26
N LEU A 228 -9.80 -18.92 3.37
CA LEU A 228 -9.35 -19.96 4.30
C LEU A 228 -10.50 -20.43 5.20
N MET A 229 -10.59 -21.75 5.40
CA MET A 229 -11.62 -22.34 6.27
C MET A 229 -10.99 -22.88 7.55
N GLU A 230 -11.54 -22.55 8.72
CA GLU A 230 -11.05 -23.06 10.00
C GLU A 230 -11.26 -24.57 10.13
N ILE A 231 -10.22 -25.30 10.54
CA ILE A 231 -10.29 -26.74 10.74
C ILE A 231 -10.70 -27.05 12.17
N ASN A 232 -11.85 -27.72 12.32
CA ASN A 232 -12.30 -28.25 13.58
C ASN A 232 -11.92 -29.74 13.73
N SER A 233 -11.86 -30.21 14.98
CA SER A 233 -11.61 -31.62 15.30
C SER A 233 -12.66 -32.58 14.71
N THR A 234 -13.84 -32.06 14.37
CA THR A 234 -14.96 -32.78 13.76
C THR A 234 -14.99 -32.71 12.23
N SER A 235 -14.16 -31.90 11.58
CA SER A 235 -14.14 -31.77 10.12
C SER A 235 -13.47 -32.98 9.47
N ILE A 236 -14.26 -33.96 9.00
CA ILE A 236 -13.75 -35.22 8.42
C ILE A 236 -13.38 -35.04 6.93
N GLU A 237 -14.19 -34.31 6.18
CA GLU A 237 -13.98 -34.02 4.76
C GLU A 237 -14.11 -32.53 4.53
N LEU A 238 -13.26 -31.98 3.65
CA LEU A 238 -13.34 -30.59 3.20
C LEU A 238 -13.27 -30.53 1.67
N PRO A 239 -14.02 -29.61 1.04
CA PRO A 239 -13.94 -29.41 -0.40
C PRO A 239 -12.60 -28.76 -0.79
N LEU A 240 -12.01 -29.24 -1.88
CA LEU A 240 -10.85 -28.67 -2.54
C LEU A 240 -11.21 -28.39 -4.00
N THR A 241 -11.13 -27.13 -4.40
CA THR A 241 -11.30 -26.69 -5.79
C THR A 241 -9.94 -26.74 -6.49
N ILE A 242 -9.78 -27.67 -7.42
CA ILE A 242 -8.60 -27.82 -8.26
C ILE A 242 -8.88 -27.05 -9.57
N SER A 243 -8.09 -26.00 -9.80
CA SER A 243 -8.19 -25.15 -10.98
C SER A 243 -6.90 -25.29 -11.79
N TYR A 244 -7.03 -25.58 -13.08
CA TYR A 244 -5.89 -25.68 -14.00
C TYR A 244 -6.03 -24.65 -15.12
N ASP A 245 -4.94 -23.93 -15.39
CA ASP A 245 -4.83 -22.97 -16.49
C ASP A 245 -3.42 -22.96 -17.10
N THR A 246 -3.28 -22.39 -18.30
CA THR A 246 -1.97 -22.17 -18.91
C THR A 246 -1.40 -20.80 -18.55
N ILE A 247 -0.08 -20.69 -18.53
CA ILE A 247 0.63 -19.44 -18.23
C ILE A 247 1.74 -19.16 -19.23
N SER A 248 1.91 -17.89 -19.60
CA SER A 248 3.06 -17.47 -20.41
C SER A 248 4.35 -17.49 -19.59
N LEU A 249 5.50 -17.65 -20.26
CA LEU A 249 6.79 -17.69 -19.56
C LEU A 249 7.05 -16.37 -18.80
N GLY A 250 6.76 -15.23 -19.41
CA GLY A 250 6.94 -13.92 -18.77
C GLY A 250 6.06 -13.75 -17.52
N LYS A 251 4.81 -14.23 -17.57
CA LYS A 251 3.90 -14.19 -16.41
C LYS A 251 4.34 -15.17 -15.31
N LEU A 252 4.86 -16.34 -15.68
CA LEU A 252 5.43 -17.29 -14.71
C LEU A 252 6.61 -16.66 -13.97
N ARG A 253 7.58 -16.07 -14.69
CA ARG A 253 8.76 -15.44 -14.07
C ARG A 253 8.37 -14.31 -13.13
N PHE A 254 7.43 -13.46 -13.56
CA PHE A 254 6.85 -12.43 -12.70
C PHE A 254 6.22 -13.03 -11.43
N TRP A 255 5.47 -14.12 -11.57
CA TRP A 255 4.84 -14.80 -10.42
C TRP A 255 5.86 -15.37 -9.43
N ILE A 256 6.93 -16.00 -9.94
CA ILE A 256 8.03 -16.53 -9.09
C ILE A 256 8.69 -15.39 -8.30
N HIS A 257 9.04 -14.29 -8.97
CA HIS A 257 9.64 -13.13 -8.31
C HIS A 257 8.72 -12.53 -7.24
N MET A 258 7.42 -12.48 -7.49
CA MET A 258 6.47 -12.00 -6.50
C MET A 258 6.35 -12.96 -5.31
N GLN A 259 6.38 -14.28 -5.54
CA GLN A 259 6.38 -15.26 -4.47
C GLN A 259 7.58 -15.11 -3.55
N ASP A 260 8.77 -14.95 -4.15
CA ASP A 260 10.01 -14.74 -3.41
C ASP A 260 9.99 -13.41 -2.65
N ALA A 261 9.41 -12.34 -3.23
CA ALA A 261 9.25 -11.06 -2.56
C ALA A 261 8.34 -11.16 -1.34
N VAL A 262 7.18 -11.82 -1.46
CA VAL A 262 6.25 -12.05 -0.34
C VAL A 262 6.89 -12.90 0.75
N TYR A 263 7.60 -13.97 0.36
CA TYR A 263 8.33 -14.81 1.31
C TYR A 263 9.43 -14.02 2.05
N SER A 264 10.17 -13.17 1.34
CA SER A 264 11.18 -12.28 1.92
C SER A 264 10.57 -11.30 2.92
N LEU A 265 9.42 -10.69 2.60
CA LEU A 265 8.71 -9.81 3.54
C LEU A 265 8.31 -10.53 4.83
N GLN A 266 7.83 -11.78 4.72
CA GLN A 266 7.50 -12.59 5.89
C GLN A 266 8.76 -12.90 6.74
N GLN A 267 9.91 -13.14 6.11
CA GLN A 267 11.20 -13.30 6.81
C GLN A 267 11.64 -12.02 7.55
N PHE A 268 11.30 -10.84 7.03
CA PHE A 268 11.53 -9.56 7.69
C PHE A 268 10.53 -9.26 8.82
N GLY A 269 9.60 -10.17 9.12
CA GLY A 269 8.65 -10.05 10.23
C GLY A 269 7.30 -9.43 9.87
N PHE A 270 6.98 -9.27 8.58
CA PHE A 270 5.63 -8.90 8.16
C PHE A 270 4.64 -10.03 8.46
N THR A 271 3.43 -9.68 8.87
CA THR A 271 2.40 -10.69 9.18
C THR A 271 1.83 -11.30 7.89
N GLU A 272 1.30 -12.53 7.96
CA GLU A 272 0.58 -13.15 6.83
C GLU A 272 -0.59 -12.29 6.31
N LYS A 273 -1.17 -11.46 7.18
CA LYS A 273 -2.22 -10.52 6.80
C LYS A 273 -1.67 -9.39 5.91
N ASP A 274 -0.55 -8.78 6.29
CA ASP A 274 0.07 -7.70 5.49
C ASP A 274 0.57 -8.27 4.15
N ALA A 275 1.11 -9.49 4.17
CA ALA A 275 1.45 -10.23 2.97
C ALA A 275 0.23 -10.52 2.09
N ASP A 276 -0.93 -10.86 2.68
CA ASP A 276 -2.18 -11.08 1.95
C ASP A 276 -2.75 -9.81 1.29
N GLU A 277 -2.58 -8.66 1.93
CA GLU A 277 -2.95 -7.37 1.35
C GLU A 277 -2.11 -7.09 0.09
N ILE A 278 -0.79 -7.36 0.16
CA ILE A 278 0.10 -7.29 -1.00
C ILE A 278 -0.31 -8.32 -2.05
N LYS A 279 -0.58 -9.58 -1.68
CA LYS A 279 -1.09 -10.59 -2.63
C LYS A 279 -2.33 -10.07 -3.35
N GLY A 280 -3.27 -9.46 -2.64
CA GLY A 280 -4.48 -8.92 -3.22
C GLY A 280 -4.26 -7.83 -4.24
N ILE A 281 -3.31 -6.92 -3.99
CA ILE A 281 -2.98 -5.87 -4.95
C ILE A 281 -2.53 -6.45 -6.29
N PHE A 282 -1.87 -7.61 -6.33
CA PHE A 282 -1.33 -8.17 -7.56
C PHE A 282 -2.21 -9.28 -8.19
N VAL A 283 -2.92 -10.07 -7.38
CA VAL A 283 -3.85 -11.12 -7.85
C VAL A 283 -5.14 -10.50 -8.39
N ASP A 284 -5.72 -9.55 -7.64
CA ASP A 284 -7.05 -9.02 -7.94
C ASP A 284 -6.98 -7.85 -8.95
N THR A 285 -5.79 -7.32 -9.23
CA THR A 285 -5.60 -6.13 -10.08
C THR A 285 -4.98 -6.46 -11.42
N ASN A 286 -5.41 -5.76 -12.47
CA ASN A 286 -4.77 -5.83 -13.77
C ASN A 286 -3.32 -5.32 -13.69
N LEU A 287 -2.36 -6.04 -14.30
CA LEU A 287 -0.95 -5.66 -14.38
C LEU A 287 -0.75 -4.21 -14.89
N TYR A 288 -1.60 -3.75 -15.82
CA TYR A 288 -1.56 -2.36 -16.30
C TYR A 288 -1.94 -1.35 -15.21
N LEU A 289 -2.95 -1.66 -14.40
CA LEU A 289 -3.38 -0.79 -13.31
C LEU A 289 -2.34 -0.79 -12.18
N LEU A 290 -1.70 -1.93 -11.91
CA LEU A 290 -0.59 -2.03 -10.97
C LEU A 290 0.62 -1.18 -11.42
N ALA A 291 1.01 -1.28 -12.69
CA ALA A 291 2.11 -0.48 -13.24
C ALA A 291 1.82 1.03 -13.15
N LEU A 292 0.57 1.44 -13.45
CA LEU A 292 0.11 2.81 -13.25
C LEU A 292 0.20 3.21 -11.78
N THR A 293 -0.22 2.34 -10.85
CA THR A 293 -0.16 2.60 -9.40
C THR A 293 1.27 2.86 -8.94
N PHE A 294 2.23 2.05 -9.39
CA PHE A 294 3.65 2.25 -9.07
C PHE A 294 4.17 3.58 -9.62
N PHE A 295 3.84 3.91 -10.87
CA PHE A 295 4.24 5.17 -11.49
C PHE A 295 3.68 6.37 -10.73
N VAL A 296 2.37 6.37 -10.46
CA VAL A 296 1.70 7.45 -9.73
C VAL A 296 2.29 7.59 -8.31
N ALA A 297 2.69 6.49 -7.66
CA ALA A 297 3.31 6.51 -6.32
C ALA A 297 4.69 7.13 -6.31
N ALA A 298 5.48 6.84 -7.34
CA ALA A 298 6.79 7.46 -7.50
C ALA A 298 6.65 8.99 -7.66
N PHE A 299 5.70 9.46 -8.49
CA PHE A 299 5.48 10.89 -8.68
C PHE A 299 4.92 11.59 -7.45
N HIS A 300 4.01 10.95 -6.72
CA HIS A 300 3.47 11.47 -5.46
C HIS A 300 4.60 11.72 -4.45
N LEU A 301 5.47 10.72 -4.21
CA LEU A 301 6.60 10.85 -3.29
C LEU A 301 7.58 11.96 -3.72
N LEU A 302 7.80 12.12 -5.04
CA LEU A 302 8.63 13.20 -5.56
C LEU A 302 8.02 14.58 -5.27
N PHE A 303 6.72 14.76 -5.50
CA PHE A 303 6.05 16.04 -5.27
C PHE A 303 5.94 16.40 -3.79
N ASP A 304 5.68 15.42 -2.92
CA ASP A 304 5.73 15.61 -1.46
C ASP A 304 7.10 16.11 -1.01
N PHE A 305 8.17 15.48 -1.50
CA PHE A 305 9.52 15.92 -1.20
C PHE A 305 9.79 17.36 -1.67
N LEU A 306 9.35 17.71 -2.89
CA LEU A 306 9.50 19.07 -3.42
C LEU A 306 8.67 20.09 -2.63
N ALA A 307 7.47 19.72 -2.19
CA ALA A 307 6.60 20.54 -1.36
C ALA A 307 7.26 20.81 0.01
N PHE A 308 7.74 19.76 0.70
CA PHE A 308 8.47 19.92 1.96
C PHE A 308 9.72 20.78 1.82
N LYS A 309 10.51 20.56 0.75
CA LYS A 309 11.70 21.36 0.50
C LYS A 309 11.36 22.83 0.30
N ASN A 310 10.33 23.13 -0.49
CA ASN A 310 9.92 24.50 -0.77
C ASN A 310 9.44 25.19 0.52
N ASP A 311 8.63 24.48 1.31
CA ASP A 311 8.09 24.96 2.57
C ASP A 311 9.18 25.20 3.63
N ILE A 312 10.10 24.25 3.83
CA ILE A 312 11.27 24.45 4.71
C ILE A 312 12.12 25.63 4.24
N SER A 313 12.37 25.76 2.93
CA SER A 313 13.14 26.87 2.38
C SER A 313 12.46 28.22 2.62
N PHE A 314 11.14 28.29 2.43
CA PHE A 314 10.33 29.47 2.69
C PHE A 314 10.42 29.88 4.17
N TRP A 315 10.12 28.94 5.07
CA TRP A 315 10.16 29.21 6.51
C TRP A 315 11.56 29.52 6.99
N LYS A 316 12.62 28.91 6.44
CA LYS A 316 14.01 29.20 6.82
C LYS A 316 14.41 30.65 6.50
N GLN A 317 13.98 31.17 5.35
CA GLN A 317 14.34 32.52 4.88
C GLN A 317 13.51 33.64 5.53
N LYS A 318 12.30 33.35 6.01
CA LYS A 318 11.41 34.33 6.64
C LYS A 318 11.93 34.75 8.02
N LYS A 319 12.06 36.07 8.23
CA LYS A 319 12.54 36.72 9.47
C LYS A 319 11.44 37.45 10.24
N SER A 320 10.46 38.01 9.54
CA SER A 320 9.28 38.69 10.12
C SER A 320 8.05 37.80 10.02
N MET A 321 7.20 37.81 11.05
CA MET A 321 5.95 37.04 11.07
C MET A 321 4.71 37.88 10.70
N VAL A 322 4.93 39.12 10.28
CA VAL A 322 3.89 40.01 9.75
C VAL A 322 3.16 39.32 8.59
N GLY A 323 1.83 39.32 8.67
CA GLY A 323 0.96 38.66 7.69
C GLY A 323 0.74 37.15 7.89
N MET A 324 1.30 36.53 8.95
CA MET A 324 1.01 35.15 9.31
C MET A 324 0.49 35.05 10.76
N SER A 325 -0.62 34.34 10.92
CA SER A 325 -1.28 34.16 12.21
C SER A 325 -0.65 33.03 13.02
N SER A 326 -0.07 33.36 14.17
CA SER A 326 0.53 32.38 15.09
C SER A 326 -0.48 31.33 15.57
N LYS A 327 -1.75 31.71 15.71
CA LYS A 327 -2.85 30.79 16.05
C LYS A 327 -3.15 29.82 14.91
N ALA A 328 -3.12 30.29 13.66
CA ALA A 328 -3.28 29.42 12.50
C ALA A 328 -2.13 28.42 12.36
N VAL A 329 -0.88 28.83 12.64
CA VAL A 329 0.28 27.92 12.64
C VAL A 329 0.15 26.86 13.73
N LEU A 330 -0.27 27.25 14.94
CA LEU A 330 -0.51 26.31 16.03
C LEU A 330 -1.64 25.32 15.69
N TRP A 331 -2.74 25.82 15.12
CA TRP A 331 -3.87 24.99 14.70
C TRP A 331 -3.50 24.00 13.60
N ARG A 332 -2.71 24.43 12.60
CA ARG A 332 -2.19 23.55 11.55
C ARG A 332 -1.32 22.44 12.14
N CYS A 333 -0.43 22.76 13.07
CA CYS A 333 0.39 21.78 13.76
C CYS A 333 -0.45 20.75 14.54
N PHE A 334 -1.42 21.21 15.34
CA PHE A 334 -2.36 20.33 16.04
C PHE A 334 -3.13 19.42 15.07
N SER A 335 -3.66 19.99 14.00
CA SER A 335 -4.42 19.27 12.97
C SER A 335 -3.58 18.16 12.32
N THR A 336 -2.35 18.47 11.90
CA THR A 336 -1.46 17.50 11.25
C THR A 336 -1.05 16.37 12.19
N ILE A 337 -0.81 16.65 13.48
CA ILE A 337 -0.50 15.62 14.48
C ILE A 337 -1.68 14.65 14.66
N VAL A 338 -2.90 15.19 14.79
CA VAL A 338 -4.12 14.38 14.94
C VAL A 338 -4.34 13.50 13.70
N ILE A 339 -4.16 14.05 12.49
CA ILE A 339 -4.26 13.29 11.24
C ILE A 339 -3.21 12.18 11.19
N PHE A 340 -1.95 12.47 11.56
CA PHE A 340 -0.89 11.45 11.62
C PHE A 340 -1.22 10.33 12.60
N MET A 341 -1.70 10.65 13.81
CA MET A 341 -2.09 9.64 14.80
C MET A 341 -3.22 8.74 14.32
N TYR A 342 -4.15 9.29 13.52
CA TYR A 342 -5.22 8.52 12.90
C TYR A 342 -4.77 7.61 11.78
N LEU A 343 -3.94 8.13 10.88
CA LEU A 343 -3.33 7.33 9.83
C LEU A 343 -2.50 6.18 10.42
N PHE A 344 -1.90 6.39 11.58
CA PHE A 344 -1.19 5.36 12.34
C PHE A 344 -2.15 4.33 12.98
N ASP A 345 -3.25 4.77 13.62
CA ASP A 345 -4.25 3.88 14.25
C ASP A 345 -5.00 3.00 13.23
N GLU A 346 -5.31 3.56 12.07
CA GLU A 346 -5.97 2.85 10.96
C GLU A 346 -5.00 1.95 10.15
N GLN A 347 -3.72 1.86 10.53
CA GLN A 347 -2.70 1.06 9.85
C GLN A 347 -2.61 1.35 8.33
N THR A 348 -2.63 2.63 7.98
CA THR A 348 -2.62 3.05 6.57
C THR A 348 -1.29 2.77 5.88
N SER A 349 -1.31 2.77 4.55
CA SER A 349 -0.11 2.54 3.73
C SER A 349 1.05 3.43 4.15
N LEU A 350 2.24 2.83 4.27
CA LEU A 350 3.49 3.52 4.60
C LEU A 350 3.78 4.70 3.67
N LEU A 351 3.31 4.61 2.42
CA LEU A 351 3.46 5.67 1.41
C LEU A 351 2.81 6.99 1.87
N VAL A 352 1.71 6.93 2.62
CA VAL A 352 0.96 8.11 3.10
C VAL A 352 1.40 8.48 4.52
N LEU A 353 1.63 7.45 5.35
CA LEU A 353 1.99 7.62 6.75
C LEU A 353 3.36 8.30 6.93
N ILE A 354 4.38 7.92 6.14
CA ILE A 354 5.73 8.48 6.26
C ILE A 354 5.77 9.97 5.91
N PRO A 355 5.23 10.43 4.75
CA PRO A 355 5.12 11.86 4.46
C PRO A 355 4.30 12.62 5.50
N ALA A 356 3.17 12.08 5.96
CA ALA A 356 2.37 12.72 7.02
C ALA A 356 3.17 12.89 8.33
N GLY A 357 3.97 11.89 8.70
CA GLY A 357 4.87 11.96 9.86
C GLY A 357 5.97 13.01 9.70
N ILE A 358 6.63 13.05 8.54
CA ILE A 358 7.64 14.09 8.23
C ILE A 358 6.98 15.49 8.25
N GLY A 359 5.80 15.63 7.67
CA GLY A 359 5.01 16.87 7.69
C GLY A 359 4.68 17.32 9.12
N SER A 360 4.27 16.39 9.99
CA SER A 360 4.04 16.66 11.41
C SER A 360 5.28 17.20 12.11
N LEU A 361 6.47 16.64 11.85
CA LEU A 361 7.73 17.13 12.43
C LEU A 361 8.08 18.53 11.90
N ILE A 362 7.85 18.80 10.62
CA ILE A 362 8.06 20.11 10.02
C ILE A 362 7.13 21.16 10.65
N GLU A 363 5.85 20.86 10.87
CA GLU A 363 4.91 21.77 11.52
C GLU A 363 5.31 22.09 12.96
N VAL A 364 5.80 21.11 13.73
CA VAL A 364 6.35 21.34 15.08
C VAL A 364 7.55 22.30 15.02
N TRP A 365 8.43 22.13 14.03
CA TRP A 365 9.55 23.05 13.81
C TRP A 365 9.08 24.47 13.46
N LYS A 366 8.04 24.62 12.64
CA LYS A 366 7.44 25.92 12.32
C LYS A 366 6.87 26.61 13.55
N VAL A 367 6.14 25.88 14.41
CA VAL A 367 5.63 26.41 15.69
C VAL A 367 6.78 26.93 16.55
N LYS A 368 7.85 26.13 16.71
CA LYS A 368 9.04 26.55 17.47
C LYS A 368 9.63 27.86 16.91
N LYS A 369 9.69 27.99 15.59
CA LYS A 369 10.17 29.20 14.91
C LYS A 369 9.19 30.37 15.06
N ALA A 370 7.88 30.13 14.96
CA ALA A 370 6.85 31.15 15.01
C ALA A 370 6.72 31.83 16.36
N PHE A 371 6.78 31.04 17.43
CA PHE A 371 6.78 31.57 18.79
C PHE A 371 8.15 32.09 19.24
N LYS A 372 9.15 32.11 18.34
CA LYS A 372 10.55 32.53 18.59
C LYS A 372 11.09 31.93 19.90
N ILE A 373 10.78 30.66 20.17
CA ILE A 373 11.04 30.02 21.46
C ILE A 373 12.55 29.89 21.65
N GLN A 374 13.12 30.72 22.53
CA GLN A 374 14.49 30.59 22.99
C GLN A 374 14.49 29.75 24.26
N ILE A 375 15.03 28.53 24.16
CA ILE A 375 15.23 27.64 25.30
C ILE A 375 16.54 28.03 25.96
N ILE A 376 16.46 28.84 27.00
CA ILE A 376 17.63 29.20 27.80
C ILE A 376 17.72 28.17 28.94
N TRP A 377 18.77 27.36 28.91
CA TRP A 377 19.07 26.41 29.98
C TRP A 377 19.70 27.15 31.16
N LYS A 378 18.95 27.35 32.24
CA LYS A 378 19.48 27.74 33.55
C LYS A 378 19.40 26.51 34.48
N GLY A 379 20.47 25.71 34.53
CA GLY A 379 20.51 24.47 35.32
C GLY A 379 19.57 23.38 34.80
N VAL A 380 18.90 22.63 35.68
CA VAL A 380 18.07 21.44 35.36
C VAL A 380 16.66 21.79 34.80
N ARG A 381 16.24 23.06 34.84
CA ARG A 381 14.91 23.48 34.35
C ARG A 381 15.02 24.36 33.09
N PRO A 382 14.44 23.95 31.95
CA PRO A 382 14.39 24.81 30.77
C PRO A 382 13.43 25.98 31.03
N THR A 383 13.91 27.22 30.87
CA THR A 383 13.05 28.41 30.93
C THR A 383 12.68 28.83 29.51
N PHE A 384 11.39 28.84 29.20
CA PHE A 384 10.86 29.23 27.89
C PHE A 384 10.67 30.76 27.84
N THR A 385 11.41 31.44 26.95
CA THR A 385 11.24 32.87 26.70
C THR A 385 10.55 33.05 25.35
N PHE A 386 9.34 33.61 25.35
CA PHE A 386 8.61 33.97 24.14
C PHE A 386 9.04 35.36 23.65
N GLY A 387 9.33 35.50 22.35
CA GLY A 387 9.68 36.79 21.76
C GLY A 387 8.49 37.76 21.76
N LYS A 388 8.73 39.07 21.95
CA LYS A 388 7.68 40.09 21.85
C LYS A 388 7.15 40.18 20.41
N SER A 389 5.82 40.19 20.27
CA SER A 389 5.12 40.40 19.00
C SER A 389 5.12 41.88 18.62
N ASP A 390 5.39 42.20 17.36
CA ASP A 390 5.33 43.60 16.86
C ASP A 390 3.89 44.12 16.80
N GLU A 391 3.70 45.45 16.87
CA GLU A 391 2.36 46.08 16.86
C GLU A 391 1.55 45.74 15.60
N SER A 392 2.22 45.54 14.47
CA SER A 392 1.62 45.08 13.21
C SER A 392 1.21 43.61 13.23
N GLU A 393 1.93 42.74 13.95
CA GLU A 393 1.55 41.33 14.16
C GLU A 393 0.28 41.23 15.01
N ARG A 394 0.12 42.13 16.00
CA ARG A 394 -1.05 42.16 16.89
C ARG A 394 -2.34 42.54 16.14
N ARG A 395 -2.27 43.47 15.19
CA ARG A 395 -3.43 43.86 14.36
C ARG A 395 -3.91 42.70 13.47
N THR A 396 -3.00 41.91 12.90
CA THR A 396 -3.36 40.71 12.14
C THR A 396 -4.01 39.65 13.04
N GLU A 397 -3.52 39.49 14.27
CA GLU A 397 -4.06 38.53 15.24
C GLU A 397 -5.48 38.88 15.73
N GLU A 398 -5.83 40.17 15.80
CA GLU A 398 -7.15 40.65 16.21
C GLU A 398 -8.25 40.27 15.21
N TYR A 399 -8.00 40.43 13.90
CA TYR A 399 -8.97 40.06 12.85
C TYR A 399 -9.21 38.54 12.79
N ASP A 400 -8.15 37.75 12.93
CA ASP A 400 -8.26 36.29 12.97
C ASP A 400 -8.99 35.80 14.23
N THR A 401 -8.79 36.48 15.37
CA THR A 401 -9.45 36.12 16.63
C THR A 401 -10.97 36.32 16.53
N LEU A 402 -11.42 37.37 15.86
CA LEU A 402 -12.85 37.61 15.62
C LEU A 402 -13.46 36.54 14.72
N ALA A 403 -12.82 36.23 13.59
CA ALA A 403 -13.28 35.18 12.68
C ALA A 403 -13.35 33.81 13.38
N MET A 404 -12.32 33.48 14.17
CA MET A 404 -12.27 32.24 14.94
C MET A 404 -13.33 32.14 16.03
N LYS A 405 -13.63 33.25 16.71
CA LYS A 405 -14.66 33.26 17.74
C LYS A 405 -16.03 32.94 17.17
N TYR A 406 -16.43 33.60 16.08
CA TYR A 406 -17.72 33.32 15.43
C TYR A 406 -17.78 31.91 14.84
N LEU A 407 -16.69 31.46 14.22
CA LEU A 407 -16.63 30.11 13.66
C LEU A 407 -16.74 29.03 14.75
N SER A 408 -16.14 29.25 15.92
CA SER A 408 -16.14 28.30 17.04
C SER A 408 -17.55 28.01 17.60
N TYR A 409 -18.46 29.00 17.59
CA TYR A 409 -19.83 28.83 18.08
C TYR A 409 -20.67 27.85 17.26
N LEU A 410 -20.44 27.79 15.94
CA LEU A 410 -21.08 26.82 15.06
C LEU A 410 -20.41 25.44 15.17
N LEU A 411 -19.10 25.45 15.36
CA LEU A 411 -18.26 24.29 15.09
C LEU A 411 -18.09 23.37 16.30
N TYR A 412 -18.00 23.91 17.52
CA TYR A 412 -17.96 23.07 18.73
C TYR A 412 -19.22 22.22 18.89
N PRO A 413 -20.45 22.73 18.73
CA PRO A 413 -21.65 21.90 18.78
C PRO A 413 -21.68 20.83 17.70
N LEU A 414 -21.22 21.14 16.47
CA LEU A 414 -21.18 20.18 15.37
C LEU A 414 -20.18 19.04 15.64
N CYS A 415 -18.98 19.35 16.14
CA CYS A 415 -17.98 18.33 16.48
C CYS A 415 -18.43 17.47 17.66
N ILE A 416 -19.03 18.07 18.70
CA ILE A 416 -19.53 17.34 19.87
C ILE A 416 -20.71 16.44 19.45
N GLY A 417 -21.66 16.96 18.67
CA GLY A 417 -22.79 16.19 18.15
C GLY A 417 -22.33 15.01 17.28
N GLY A 418 -21.35 15.25 16.40
CA GLY A 418 -20.73 14.20 15.59
C GLY A 418 -20.03 13.13 16.42
N ALA A 419 -19.29 13.52 17.47
CA ALA A 419 -18.61 12.57 18.36
C ALA A 419 -19.60 11.71 19.16
N VAL A 420 -20.71 12.29 19.63
CA VAL A 420 -21.79 11.56 20.32
C VAL A 420 -22.50 10.60 19.36
N TYR A 421 -22.84 11.05 18.16
CA TYR A 421 -23.42 10.18 17.13
C TYR A 421 -22.50 9.01 16.80
N ALA A 422 -21.22 9.28 16.59
CA ALA A 422 -20.20 8.27 16.32
C ALA A 422 -20.11 7.24 17.46
N LEU A 423 -20.14 7.68 18.71
CA LEU A 423 -20.09 6.78 19.87
C LEU A 423 -21.29 5.83 19.94
N VAL A 424 -22.48 6.30 19.56
CA VAL A 424 -23.74 5.52 19.65
C VAL A 424 -23.92 4.56 18.48
N PHE A 425 -23.60 5.00 17.26
CA PHE A 425 -23.96 4.27 16.04
C PHE A 425 -22.78 3.57 15.34
N LEU A 426 -21.53 3.92 15.66
CA LEU A 426 -20.35 3.31 15.05
C LEU A 426 -19.66 2.35 16.04
N ARG A 427 -18.96 1.35 15.48
CA ARG A 427 -18.18 0.36 16.23
C ARG A 427 -16.70 0.71 16.15
N TYR A 428 -15.96 0.45 17.23
CA TYR A 428 -14.55 0.82 17.34
C TYR A 428 -13.75 -0.31 18.00
N LYS A 429 -12.44 -0.34 17.73
CA LYS A 429 -11.50 -1.29 18.37
C LYS A 429 -11.33 -1.03 19.88
N GLY A 430 -11.60 0.20 20.33
CA GLY A 430 -11.45 0.63 21.72
C GLY A 430 -11.69 2.13 21.88
N TRP A 431 -11.65 2.60 23.13
CA TRP A 431 -11.83 4.02 23.48
C TRP A 431 -10.80 4.94 22.82
N TYR A 432 -9.55 4.49 22.69
CA TYR A 432 -8.50 5.22 22.00
C TYR A 432 -8.88 5.49 20.53
N SER A 433 -9.29 4.44 19.81
CA SER A 433 -9.67 4.56 18.40
C SER A 433 -10.89 5.46 18.20
N TRP A 434 -11.86 5.44 19.12
CA TRP A 434 -13.00 6.37 19.11
C TRP A 434 -12.58 7.83 19.29
N ILE A 435 -11.70 8.12 20.27
CA ILE A 435 -11.20 9.48 20.52
C ILE A 435 -10.47 10.01 19.28
N ILE A 436 -9.56 9.21 18.72
CA ILE A 436 -8.78 9.61 17.54
C ILE A 436 -9.71 9.83 16.33
N ASN A 437 -10.61 8.89 16.03
CA ASN A 437 -11.58 9.05 14.95
C ASN A 437 -12.45 10.31 15.12
N SER A 438 -12.90 10.59 16.35
CA SER A 438 -13.71 11.79 16.65
C SER A 438 -12.92 13.09 16.47
N LEU A 439 -11.67 13.12 16.96
CA LEU A 439 -10.78 14.27 16.82
C LEU A 439 -10.47 14.57 15.34
N VAL A 440 -10.23 13.54 14.54
CA VAL A 440 -9.89 13.67 13.11
C VAL A 440 -11.06 14.19 12.31
N ASN A 441 -12.26 13.62 12.52
CA ASN A 441 -13.47 14.11 11.85
C ASN A 441 -13.74 15.57 12.23
N GLY A 442 -13.48 15.95 13.48
CA GLY A 442 -13.46 17.35 13.91
C GLY A 442 -12.43 18.16 13.13
N VAL A 443 -11.16 17.78 13.16
CA VAL A 443 -10.06 18.48 12.47
C VAL A 443 -10.33 18.62 10.97
N TYR A 444 -10.90 17.62 10.31
CA TYR A 444 -11.31 17.70 8.91
C TYR A 444 -12.46 18.71 8.73
N ALA A 445 -13.49 18.71 9.57
CA ALA A 445 -14.55 19.73 9.50
C ALA A 445 -13.99 21.16 9.72
N PHE A 446 -13.10 21.33 10.70
CA PHE A 446 -12.41 22.60 10.93
C PHE A 446 -11.55 23.02 9.74
N GLY A 447 -10.74 22.11 9.20
CA GLY A 447 -9.87 22.36 8.05
C GLY A 447 -10.62 22.88 6.84
N PHE A 448 -11.83 22.34 6.58
CA PHE A 448 -12.70 22.83 5.52
C PHE A 448 -13.05 24.32 5.73
N LEU A 449 -13.55 24.63 6.92
CA LEU A 449 -14.03 25.96 7.25
C LEU A 449 -12.91 26.99 7.25
N PHE A 450 -11.68 26.60 7.59
CA PHE A 450 -10.51 27.48 7.50
C PHE A 450 -10.11 27.85 6.07
N MET A 451 -10.51 27.07 5.06
CA MET A 451 -10.21 27.38 3.66
C MET A 451 -11.25 28.31 3.02
N LEU A 452 -12.48 28.37 3.56
CA LEU A 452 -13.56 29.21 3.04
C LEU A 452 -13.33 30.73 3.14
N PRO A 453 -12.74 31.29 4.21
CA PRO A 453 -12.44 32.72 4.30
C PRO A 453 -11.63 33.23 3.11
N GLN A 454 -10.66 32.45 2.63
CA GLN A 454 -9.85 32.85 1.47
C GLN A 454 -10.70 32.97 0.20
N LEU A 455 -11.60 32.02 -0.05
CA LEU A 455 -12.53 32.07 -1.18
C LEU A 455 -13.52 33.24 -1.04
N PHE A 456 -13.99 33.52 0.19
CA PHE A 456 -14.88 34.64 0.47
C PHE A 456 -14.19 35.99 0.24
N VAL A 457 -12.95 36.15 0.70
CA VAL A 457 -12.14 37.35 0.49
C VAL A 457 -11.92 37.58 -1.01
N ASN A 458 -11.57 36.54 -1.78
CA ASN A 458 -11.44 36.64 -3.23
C ASN A 458 -12.73 37.13 -3.90
N TYR A 459 -13.87 36.60 -3.46
CA TYR A 459 -15.18 36.99 -3.98
C TYR A 459 -15.56 38.43 -3.62
N LYS A 460 -15.26 38.86 -2.39
CA LYS A 460 -15.60 40.19 -1.86
C LYS A 460 -14.78 41.29 -2.53
N PHE A 461 -13.47 41.09 -2.68
CA PHE A 461 -12.58 42.07 -3.30
C PHE A 461 -12.49 41.95 -4.83
N LYS A 462 -13.15 40.93 -5.42
CA LYS A 462 -13.11 40.66 -6.87
C LYS A 462 -11.67 40.59 -7.40
N SER A 463 -10.75 40.05 -6.61
CA SER A 463 -9.34 39.89 -6.93
C SER A 463 -8.77 38.63 -6.29
N VAL A 464 -7.74 38.03 -6.90
CA VAL A 464 -7.03 36.86 -6.34
C VAL A 464 -5.59 37.25 -6.02
N ALA A 465 -5.10 36.93 -4.82
CA ALA A 465 -3.71 37.19 -4.45
C ALA A 465 -2.74 36.44 -5.35
N HIS A 466 -1.65 37.09 -5.73
CA HIS A 466 -0.58 36.46 -6.49
C HIS A 466 0.06 35.30 -5.70
N LEU A 467 0.06 34.11 -6.29
CA LEU A 467 0.75 32.93 -5.75
C LEU A 467 1.89 32.54 -6.69
N PRO A 468 3.13 32.37 -6.21
CA PRO A 468 4.25 31.99 -7.05
C PRO A 468 3.94 30.72 -7.84
N TRP A 469 4.22 30.74 -9.16
CA TRP A 469 3.85 29.65 -10.07
C TRP A 469 4.30 28.28 -9.60
N LYS A 470 5.50 28.17 -8.99
CA LYS A 470 6.03 26.93 -8.43
C LYS A 470 5.18 26.38 -7.29
N ALA A 471 4.82 27.23 -6.32
CA ALA A 471 3.98 26.83 -5.18
C ALA A 471 2.56 26.46 -5.64
N PHE A 472 2.03 27.20 -6.61
CA PHE A 472 0.73 26.91 -7.21
C PHE A 472 0.73 25.55 -7.90
N MET A 473 1.77 25.25 -8.67
CA MET A 473 1.90 24.00 -9.40
C MET A 473 2.08 22.79 -8.46
N TYR A 474 2.85 22.93 -7.39
CA TYR A 474 2.96 21.87 -6.37
C TYR A 474 1.63 21.60 -5.67
N LYS A 475 0.87 22.65 -5.34
CA LYS A 475 -0.47 22.51 -4.76
C LYS A 475 -1.41 21.78 -5.74
N ALA A 476 -1.43 22.20 -7.00
CA ALA A 476 -2.28 21.59 -8.03
C ALA A 476 -1.98 20.10 -8.26
N PHE A 477 -0.70 19.73 -8.36
CA PHE A 477 -0.31 18.34 -8.58
C PHE A 477 -0.52 17.46 -7.35
N ASN A 478 -0.26 17.96 -6.14
CA ASN A 478 -0.53 17.19 -4.92
C ASN A 478 -2.02 16.86 -4.82
N THR A 479 -2.88 17.87 -4.92
CA THR A 479 -4.35 17.76 -4.93
C THR A 479 -4.84 16.72 -5.96
N PHE A 480 -4.46 16.86 -7.24
CA PHE A 480 -4.90 15.93 -8.28
C PHE A 480 -4.37 14.49 -8.11
N ILE A 481 -3.13 14.34 -7.65
CA ILE A 481 -2.53 13.02 -7.45
C ILE A 481 -3.13 12.34 -6.21
N ASP A 482 -3.41 13.08 -5.14
CA ASP A 482 -4.02 12.57 -3.90
C ASP A 482 -5.41 11.95 -4.16
N ASP A 483 -6.20 12.52 -5.07
CA ASP A 483 -7.50 11.96 -5.48
C ASP A 483 -7.37 10.67 -6.30
N ILE A 484 -6.38 10.58 -7.20
CA ILE A 484 -6.05 9.33 -7.90
C ILE A 484 -5.59 8.27 -6.88
N PHE A 485 -4.79 8.67 -5.88
CA PHE A 485 -4.36 7.79 -4.80
C PHE A 485 -5.51 7.29 -3.95
N ALA A 486 -6.43 8.17 -3.58
CA ALA A 486 -7.61 7.82 -2.80
C ALA A 486 -8.47 6.76 -3.50
N PHE A 487 -8.49 6.73 -4.84
CA PHE A 487 -9.22 5.72 -5.60
C PHE A 487 -8.48 4.38 -5.69
N ILE A 488 -7.15 4.41 -5.81
CA ILE A 488 -6.32 3.23 -6.10
C ILE A 488 -5.82 2.53 -4.82
N ILE A 489 -5.41 3.29 -3.81
CA ILE A 489 -4.83 2.77 -2.56
C ILE A 489 -5.88 2.79 -1.45
N THR A 490 -5.86 1.75 -0.61
CA THR A 490 -6.70 1.65 0.59
C THR A 490 -6.33 2.74 1.60
N MET A 491 -7.02 3.87 1.51
CA MET A 491 -7.01 4.94 2.52
C MET A 491 -8.34 4.94 3.28
N PRO A 492 -8.36 5.36 4.56
CA PRO A 492 -9.58 5.52 5.32
C PRO A 492 -10.52 6.52 4.64
N THR A 493 -11.82 6.23 4.65
CA THR A 493 -12.83 7.02 3.93
C THR A 493 -12.86 8.48 4.37
N SER A 494 -12.64 8.76 5.65
CA SER A 494 -12.56 10.14 6.17
C SER A 494 -11.39 10.92 5.59
N HIS A 495 -10.21 10.30 5.44
CA HIS A 495 -9.05 10.91 4.80
C HIS A 495 -9.30 11.13 3.29
N ARG A 496 -9.89 10.15 2.62
CA ARG A 496 -10.28 10.27 1.20
C ARG A 496 -11.24 11.43 0.96
N LEU A 497 -12.23 11.58 1.84
CA LEU A 497 -13.19 12.69 1.76
C LEU A 497 -12.52 14.04 2.02
N ALA A 498 -11.51 14.08 2.91
CA ALA A 498 -10.73 15.28 3.17
C ALA A 498 -9.87 15.70 1.96
N CYS A 499 -9.25 14.75 1.26
CA CYS A 499 -8.55 15.01 -0.01
C CYS A 499 -9.51 15.56 -1.07
N PHE A 500 -10.62 14.84 -1.33
CA PHE A 500 -11.61 15.25 -2.32
C PHE A 500 -12.20 16.64 -2.07
N ARG A 501 -12.36 17.01 -0.79
CA ARG A 501 -12.79 18.36 -0.39
C ARG A 501 -11.76 19.43 -0.79
N ASP A 502 -10.48 19.17 -0.58
CA ASP A 502 -9.41 20.10 -0.92
C ASP A 502 -9.36 20.32 -2.45
N ASP A 503 -9.65 19.29 -3.24
CA ASP A 503 -9.85 19.35 -4.68
C ASP A 503 -11.02 20.26 -5.08
N VAL A 504 -12.19 20.10 -4.46
CA VAL A 504 -13.36 20.97 -4.71
C VAL A 504 -13.04 22.44 -4.40
N VAL A 505 -12.39 22.70 -3.26
CA VAL A 505 -11.96 24.05 -2.88
C VAL A 505 -10.95 24.61 -3.89
N PHE A 506 -10.02 23.78 -4.35
CA PHE A 506 -9.03 24.15 -5.35
C PHE A 506 -9.67 24.48 -6.71
N LEU A 507 -10.65 23.71 -7.17
CA LEU A 507 -11.40 24.00 -8.40
C LEU A 507 -12.16 25.33 -8.31
N VAL A 508 -12.80 25.62 -7.17
CA VAL A 508 -13.46 26.91 -6.95
C VAL A 508 -12.44 28.05 -6.96
N TYR A 509 -11.25 27.84 -6.38
CA TYR A 509 -10.16 28.81 -6.45
C TYR A 509 -9.68 29.05 -7.89
N LEU A 510 -9.54 28.00 -8.72
CA LEU A 510 -9.20 28.13 -10.15
C LEU A 510 -10.26 28.93 -10.90
N TYR A 511 -11.53 28.65 -10.63
CA TYR A 511 -12.64 29.38 -11.22
C TYR A 511 -12.61 30.87 -10.83
N GLN A 512 -12.36 31.18 -9.56
CA GLN A 512 -12.19 32.56 -9.10
C GLN A 512 -10.99 33.26 -9.75
N ARG A 513 -9.88 32.56 -9.94
CA ARG A 513 -8.69 33.08 -10.62
C ARG A 513 -8.92 33.35 -12.11
N TRP A 514 -9.79 32.57 -12.75
CA TRP A 514 -10.21 32.82 -14.12
C TRP A 514 -11.13 34.04 -14.23
N LEU A 515 -12.04 34.23 -13.26
CA LEU A 515 -13.01 35.31 -13.26
C LEU A 515 -12.46 36.67 -12.78
N TYR A 516 -11.53 36.66 -11.82
CA TYR A 516 -11.02 37.87 -11.16
C TYR A 516 -9.55 38.14 -11.49
N PRO A 517 -9.14 39.41 -11.68
CA PRO A 517 -7.75 39.77 -11.90
C PRO A 517 -6.85 39.39 -10.71
N VAL A 518 -5.60 39.06 -11.02
CA VAL A 518 -4.59 38.74 -10.01
C VAL A 518 -4.03 40.04 -9.42
N ASP A 519 -4.25 40.25 -8.13
CA ASP A 519 -3.74 41.38 -7.38
C ASP A 519 -2.34 41.06 -6.82
N LYS A 520 -1.36 41.82 -7.29
CA LYS A 520 0.06 41.68 -6.95
C LYS A 520 0.43 42.32 -5.61
N THR A 521 -0.36 43.31 -5.18
CA THR A 521 -0.10 44.07 -3.94
C THR A 521 -0.61 43.34 -2.71
N ARG A 522 -1.60 42.45 -2.88
CA ARG A 522 -2.23 41.71 -1.80
C ARG A 522 -1.34 40.59 -1.28
N MET A 523 -1.25 40.48 0.04
CA MET A 523 -0.62 39.33 0.68
C MET A 523 -1.41 38.05 0.39
N ASN A 524 -0.70 37.00 -0.03
CA ASN A 524 -1.25 35.67 -0.24
C ASN A 524 -1.36 34.87 1.07
N GLU A 525 -1.81 33.61 0.99
CA GLU A 525 -2.00 32.70 2.14
C GLU A 525 -0.71 32.42 2.95
N TYR A 526 0.46 32.78 2.42
CA TYR A 526 1.77 32.68 3.07
C TYR A 526 2.26 34.03 3.62
N GLY A 527 1.44 35.07 3.54
CA GLY A 527 1.80 36.44 3.91
C GLY A 527 2.88 37.02 3.01
N LEU A 528 2.84 36.75 1.70
CA LEU A 528 3.74 37.33 0.68
C LEU A 528 2.92 38.17 -0.31
N SER A 529 3.36 39.40 -0.58
CA SER A 529 2.93 40.18 -1.75
C SER A 529 4.05 40.21 -2.79
N TYR A 530 3.71 40.37 -4.07
CA TYR A 530 4.70 40.41 -5.17
C TYR A 530 5.66 41.61 -5.01
N ASP A 531 5.19 42.72 -4.46
CA ASP A 531 6.00 43.93 -4.23
C ASP A 531 7.09 43.74 -3.14
N GLU A 532 6.92 42.77 -2.24
CA GLU A 532 7.96 42.39 -1.28
C GLU A 532 9.02 41.46 -1.90
N GLU A 533 8.66 40.68 -2.94
CA GLU A 533 9.60 39.82 -3.68
C GLU A 533 10.56 40.64 -4.58
N GLU A 534 10.11 41.75 -5.16
CA GLU A 534 10.93 42.60 -6.05
C GLU A 534 11.83 43.60 -5.33
N LYS A 535 11.65 43.89 -4.03
CA LYS A 535 12.58 44.76 -3.29
C LYS A 535 13.96 44.09 -3.22
N PRO A 536 15.00 44.63 -3.90
CA PRO A 536 16.34 44.09 -3.76
C PRO A 536 16.77 44.23 -2.30
N LYS A 537 17.32 43.16 -1.72
CA LYS A 537 17.96 43.20 -0.40
C LYS A 537 18.97 44.35 -0.43
N GLY A 538 18.65 45.45 0.25
CA GLY A 538 19.47 46.65 0.26
C GLY A 538 20.92 46.28 0.58
N LYS A 539 21.85 46.83 -0.19
CA LYS A 539 23.27 46.83 0.15
C LYS A 539 23.38 47.41 1.57
N VAL A 540 24.07 46.68 2.45
CA VAL A 540 24.55 47.24 3.71
C VAL A 540 25.46 48.39 3.33
N HIS A 541 25.06 49.62 3.64
CA HIS A 541 26.00 50.73 3.67
C HIS A 541 26.92 50.48 4.87
N GLU A 542 28.19 50.23 4.59
CA GLU A 542 29.26 50.45 5.56
C GLU A 542 29.37 51.97 5.74
N ASP A 543 29.07 52.44 6.95
CA ASP A 543 29.62 53.67 7.50
C ASP A 543 30.65 53.30 8.57
#